data_AF-A0A843BFU5-F1
#
_entry.id   AF-A0A843BFU5-F1
#
_cell.length_a   1.000
_cell.length_b   1.000
_cell.length_c   1.000
_cell.angle_alpha   90.00
_cell.angle_beta   90.00
_cell.angle_gamma   90.00
#
_symmetry.space_group_name_H-M   'P 1'
#
loop_
_entity.id
_entity.type
_entity.pdbx_description
1 polymer ?
#
loop_
_entity_poly.entity_id
_entity_poly.type
_entity_poly.pdbx_seq_one_letter_code
_entity_poly.pdbx_strand_id
1 'polypeptide(L)'
;MLKAAVLVLALAAYPAAAEPLVVEVDRAVYHYGDTLAISIIVEEITEQFATMYIRDSDGNTSSPINVPLNQLYTRLPPAAPFDRTVYSEGTYMVDVEYAGLTATTSFDLVDVGTLVVPNWIKEVAFLWVSGEISGANYVDVLGSLVDEGLLVPSGGTEPSIPVWLAAPTAWWLGGLITDEAYVMMLQYLVDRGVVTGLEG
;
A
#
# COMPACT_ATOMS: atom_id res chain seq x y z
N MET A 1 19.08 25.36 -68.76
CA MET A 1 18.33 25.53 -67.50
C MET A 1 17.77 24.17 -67.11
N LEU A 2 18.39 23.47 -66.16
CA LEU A 2 17.98 22.13 -65.72
C LEU A 2 17.02 22.30 -64.53
N LYS A 3 15.78 21.84 -64.65
CA LYS A 3 14.82 21.82 -63.52
C LYS A 3 15.08 20.54 -62.71
N ALA A 4 15.54 20.70 -61.47
CA ALA A 4 15.64 19.59 -60.51
C ALA A 4 14.25 19.26 -59.97
N ALA A 5 13.84 17.99 -60.09
CA ALA A 5 12.64 17.47 -59.44
C ALA A 5 13.00 17.07 -58.00
N VAL A 6 12.32 17.67 -57.03
CA VAL A 6 12.43 17.28 -55.62
C VAL A 6 11.50 16.09 -55.40
N LEU A 7 12.09 14.94 -55.08
CA LEU A 7 11.36 13.74 -54.67
C LEU A 7 11.04 13.87 -53.19
N VAL A 8 9.76 14.08 -52.86
CA VAL A 8 9.29 14.05 -51.47
C VAL A 8 9.03 12.59 -51.10
N LEU A 9 9.90 12.02 -50.27
CA LEU A 9 9.72 10.70 -49.69
C LEU A 9 8.75 10.84 -48.50
N ALA A 10 7.50 10.41 -48.66
CA ALA A 10 6.58 10.30 -47.55
C ALA A 10 6.96 9.07 -46.70
N LEU A 11 7.52 9.29 -45.50
CA LEU A 11 7.63 8.22 -44.51
C LEU A 11 6.23 7.89 -44.01
N ALA A 12 5.71 6.71 -44.36
CA ALA A 12 4.57 6.14 -43.68
C ALA A 12 4.99 5.78 -42.25
N ALA A 13 4.40 6.44 -41.26
CA ALA A 13 4.49 6.00 -39.88
C ALA A 13 3.71 4.68 -39.77
N TYR A 14 4.43 3.57 -39.64
CA TYR A 14 3.81 2.29 -39.28
C TYR A 14 3.26 2.40 -37.85
N PRO A 15 2.03 1.93 -37.57
CA PRO A 15 1.59 1.79 -36.18
C PRO A 15 2.57 0.86 -35.46
N ALA A 16 3.03 1.26 -34.27
CA ALA A 16 3.81 0.38 -33.42
C ALA A 16 3.02 -0.91 -33.19
N ALA A 17 3.68 -2.07 -33.33
CA ALA A 17 3.07 -3.34 -32.99
C ALA A 17 2.63 -3.30 -31.52
N ALA A 18 1.42 -3.81 -31.22
CA ALA A 18 0.99 -3.95 -29.84
C ALA A 18 1.97 -4.86 -29.10
N GLU A 19 2.36 -4.49 -27.88
CA GLU A 19 3.25 -5.32 -27.08
C GLU A 19 2.48 -6.59 -26.64
N PRO A 20 3.06 -7.80 -26.83
CA PRO A 20 2.36 -9.06 -26.59
C PRO A 20 2.12 -9.38 -25.11
N LEU A 21 2.87 -8.72 -24.22
CA LEU A 21 2.72 -8.77 -22.76
C LEU A 21 2.92 -7.35 -22.22
N VAL A 22 1.96 -6.85 -21.45
CA VAL A 22 2.03 -5.55 -20.79
C VAL A 22 1.66 -5.73 -19.32
N VAL A 23 2.39 -5.04 -18.44
CA VAL A 23 2.03 -4.89 -17.03
C VAL A 23 1.83 -3.42 -16.72
N GLU A 24 0.73 -3.09 -16.05
CA GLU A 24 0.36 -1.72 -15.71
C GLU A 24 0.05 -1.61 -14.22
N VAL A 25 0.39 -0.45 -13.67
CA VAL A 25 -0.06 0.00 -12.35
C VAL A 25 -1.00 1.19 -12.52
N ASP A 26 -1.98 1.35 -11.63
CA ASP A 26 -3.00 2.40 -11.80
C ASP A 26 -2.47 3.82 -11.51
N ARG A 27 -1.38 3.92 -10.75
CA ARG A 27 -0.71 5.17 -10.36
C ARG A 27 0.80 5.04 -10.50
N ALA A 28 1.44 6.14 -10.87
CA ALA A 28 2.90 6.24 -10.88
C ALA A 28 3.47 6.55 -9.48
N VAL A 29 2.66 7.14 -8.59
CA VAL A 29 3.06 7.50 -7.22
C VAL A 29 1.99 7.02 -6.24
N TYR A 30 2.44 6.35 -5.19
CA TYR A 30 1.66 5.87 -4.07
C TYR A 30 2.18 6.48 -2.77
N HIS A 31 1.32 6.52 -1.77
CA HIS A 31 1.64 6.93 -0.42
C HIS A 31 1.28 5.82 0.56
N TYR A 32 1.75 5.90 1.81
CA TYR A 32 1.26 5.00 2.85
C TYR A 32 -0.26 5.06 2.95
N GLY A 33 -0.89 3.91 3.17
CA GLY A 33 -2.34 3.73 3.13
C GLY A 33 -2.95 3.52 1.74
N ASP A 34 -2.20 3.75 0.66
CA ASP A 34 -2.65 3.40 -0.68
C ASP A 34 -2.52 1.90 -0.97
N THR A 35 -3.42 1.36 -1.79
CA THR A 35 -3.35 -0.02 -2.28
C THR A 35 -2.80 -0.08 -3.71
N LEU A 36 -1.83 -0.96 -3.93
CA LEU A 36 -1.27 -1.23 -5.26
C LEU A 36 -2.29 -1.98 -6.13
N ALA A 37 -2.60 -1.44 -7.30
CA ALA A 37 -3.48 -2.09 -8.28
C ALA A 37 -2.71 -2.38 -9.57
N ILE A 38 -2.61 -3.68 -9.89
CA ILE A 38 -1.84 -4.19 -11.03
C ILE A 38 -2.79 -4.81 -12.06
N SER A 39 -2.51 -4.56 -13.33
CA SER A 39 -3.15 -5.24 -14.46
C SER A 39 -2.09 -5.90 -15.34
N ILE A 40 -2.35 -7.12 -15.78
CA ILE A 40 -1.55 -7.85 -16.76
C ILE A 40 -2.39 -8.02 -18.02
N ILE A 41 -1.85 -7.59 -19.15
CA ILE A 41 -2.47 -7.72 -20.46
C ILE A 41 -1.61 -8.64 -21.33
N VAL A 42 -2.24 -9.62 -21.97
CA VAL A 42 -1.60 -10.53 -22.92
C VAL A 42 -2.35 -10.53 -24.24
N GLU A 43 -1.64 -10.75 -25.34
CA GLU A 43 -2.27 -10.88 -26.67
C GLU A 43 -3.02 -12.21 -26.84
N GLU A 44 -2.46 -13.30 -26.28
CA GLU A 44 -3.02 -14.65 -26.32
C GLU A 44 -2.75 -15.37 -25.00
N ILE A 45 -3.63 -16.29 -24.62
CA ILE A 45 -3.44 -17.17 -23.45
C ILE A 45 -2.87 -18.51 -23.92
N THR A 46 -1.58 -18.70 -23.73
CA THR A 46 -0.85 -19.93 -24.09
C THR A 46 -0.46 -20.77 -22.88
N GLU A 47 -0.38 -20.15 -21.70
CA GLU A 47 -0.03 -20.77 -20.42
C GLU A 47 -1.04 -20.39 -19.33
N GLN A 48 -1.13 -21.23 -18.28
CA GLN A 48 -2.11 -21.06 -17.19
C GLN A 48 -1.76 -19.91 -16.24
N PHE A 49 -0.48 -19.65 -16.01
CA PHE A 49 0.00 -18.70 -15.02
C PHE A 49 1.07 -17.79 -15.61
N ALA A 50 1.03 -16.51 -15.24
CA ALA A 50 2.20 -15.64 -15.28
C ALA A 50 2.91 -15.67 -13.94
N THR A 51 4.22 -15.43 -13.94
CA THR A 51 5.01 -15.28 -12.71
C THR A 51 5.31 -13.80 -12.51
N MET A 52 4.95 -13.26 -11.35
CA MET A 52 5.17 -11.86 -11.00
C MET A 52 6.14 -11.73 -9.82
N TYR A 53 6.97 -10.70 -9.86
CA TYR A 53 7.86 -10.28 -8.77
C TYR A 53 7.66 -8.79 -8.49
N ILE A 54 7.73 -8.40 -7.22
CA ILE A 54 7.85 -7.00 -6.82
C ILE A 54 9.24 -6.85 -6.22
N ARG A 55 10.00 -5.88 -6.72
CA ARG A 55 11.34 -5.60 -6.22
C ARG A 55 11.57 -4.12 -5.98
N ASP A 56 12.35 -3.82 -4.94
CA ASP A 56 12.73 -2.46 -4.59
C ASP A 56 13.96 -1.97 -5.36
N SER A 57 14.34 -0.71 -5.15
CA SER A 57 15.49 -0.08 -5.80
C SER A 57 16.84 -0.70 -5.40
N ASP A 58 16.90 -1.37 -4.24
CA ASP A 58 18.10 -2.08 -3.77
C ASP A 58 18.21 -3.49 -4.38
N GLY A 59 17.18 -3.90 -5.11
CA GLY A 59 17.10 -5.19 -5.79
C GLY A 59 16.60 -6.32 -4.90
N ASN A 60 16.12 -6.04 -3.68
CA ASN A 60 15.41 -7.02 -2.88
C ASN A 60 14.10 -7.37 -3.60
N THR A 61 13.77 -8.65 -3.64
CA THR A 61 12.62 -9.15 -4.39
C THR A 61 11.67 -9.93 -3.50
N SER A 62 10.38 -9.84 -3.79
CA SER A 62 9.37 -10.69 -3.21
C SER A 62 9.60 -12.16 -3.59
N SER A 63 8.92 -13.06 -2.88
CA SER A 63 8.67 -14.40 -3.40
C SER A 63 7.93 -14.32 -4.76
N PRO A 64 8.08 -15.33 -5.64
CA PRO A 64 7.30 -15.39 -6.88
C PRO A 64 5.79 -15.43 -6.59
N ILE A 65 5.03 -14.63 -7.33
CA ILE A 65 3.57 -14.56 -7.25
C ILE A 65 2.99 -15.16 -8.52
N ASN A 66 2.34 -16.32 -8.40
CA ASN A 66 1.70 -16.97 -9.54
C ASN A 66 0.34 -16.31 -9.81
N VAL A 67 0.20 -15.66 -10.97
CA VAL A 67 -1.02 -14.98 -11.39
C VAL A 67 -1.76 -15.86 -12.41
N PRO A 68 -2.95 -16.39 -12.10
CA PRO A 68 -3.73 -17.16 -13.07
C PRO A 68 -4.24 -16.25 -14.18
N LEU A 69 -3.98 -16.61 -15.43
CA LEU A 69 -4.48 -15.89 -16.60
C LEU A 69 -5.61 -16.68 -17.26
N ASN A 70 -6.84 -16.20 -17.10
CA ASN A 70 -8.06 -16.78 -17.68
C ASN A 70 -8.72 -15.87 -18.73
N GLN A 71 -8.18 -14.68 -18.93
CA GLN A 71 -8.61 -13.68 -19.90
C GLN A 71 -7.44 -12.78 -20.30
N LEU A 72 -7.56 -12.11 -21.46
CA LEU A 72 -6.49 -11.27 -22.03
C LEU A 72 -6.16 -10.05 -21.16
N TYR A 73 -7.11 -9.57 -20.36
CA TYR A 73 -6.93 -8.47 -19.40
C TYR A 73 -7.20 -8.99 -17.99
N THR A 74 -6.17 -9.14 -17.17
CA THR A 74 -6.28 -9.65 -15.80
C THR A 74 -5.92 -8.55 -14.81
N ARG A 75 -6.92 -8.04 -14.07
CA ARG A 75 -6.70 -7.14 -12.94
C ARG A 75 -6.56 -7.96 -11.65
N LEU A 76 -5.47 -7.75 -10.92
CA LEU A 76 -5.24 -8.43 -9.65
C LEU A 76 -6.19 -7.89 -8.56
N PRO A 77 -6.54 -8.72 -7.56
CA PRO A 77 -7.24 -8.22 -6.38
C PRO A 77 -6.38 -7.16 -5.67
N PRO A 78 -7.00 -6.16 -5.01
CA PRO A 78 -6.26 -5.15 -4.25
C PRO A 78 -5.37 -5.82 -3.19
N ALA A 79 -4.11 -5.41 -3.15
CA ALA A 79 -3.20 -5.80 -2.07
C ALA A 79 -3.54 -5.08 -0.76
N ALA A 80 -2.89 -5.49 0.33
CA ALA A 80 -2.90 -4.71 1.56
C ALA A 80 -2.34 -3.29 1.29
N PRO A 81 -2.86 -2.25 1.96
CA PRO A 81 -2.29 -0.91 1.87
C PRO A 81 -0.81 -0.87 2.22
N PHE A 82 -0.06 0.04 1.59
CA PHE A 82 1.34 0.27 1.95
C PHE A 82 1.45 0.72 3.41
N ASP A 83 2.24 -0.01 4.18
CA ASP A 83 2.51 0.21 5.59
C ASP A 83 3.98 0.60 5.77
N ARG A 84 4.24 1.71 6.46
CA ARG A 84 5.59 2.26 6.69
C ARG A 84 6.49 1.34 7.51
N THR A 85 5.91 0.42 8.26
CA THR A 85 6.66 -0.57 9.05
C THR A 85 7.14 -1.75 8.19
N VAL A 86 6.59 -1.90 6.98
CA VAL A 86 6.84 -3.02 6.06
C VAL A 86 7.58 -2.56 4.80
N TYR A 87 7.19 -1.40 4.25
CA TYR A 87 7.71 -0.85 3.01
C TYR A 87 8.47 0.43 3.26
N SER A 88 9.66 0.55 2.66
CA SER A 88 10.45 1.77 2.67
C SER A 88 10.10 2.64 1.46
N GLU A 89 10.32 3.96 1.58
CA GLU A 89 10.17 4.87 0.44
C GLU A 89 11.15 4.50 -0.69
N GLY A 90 10.71 4.74 -1.93
CA GLY A 90 11.56 4.52 -3.10
C GLY A 90 10.79 4.02 -4.31
N THR A 91 11.54 3.75 -5.38
CA THR A 91 10.99 3.21 -6.62
C THR A 91 10.91 1.69 -6.52
N TYR A 92 9.72 1.15 -6.76
CA TYR A 92 9.45 -0.27 -6.88
C TYR A 92 9.22 -0.64 -8.35
N MET A 93 9.61 -1.87 -8.71
CA MET A 93 9.36 -2.46 -10.02
C MET A 93 8.45 -3.68 -9.88
N VAL A 94 7.51 -3.80 -10.81
CA VAL A 94 6.68 -4.98 -10.99
C VAL A 94 7.14 -5.68 -12.26
N ASP A 95 7.77 -6.84 -12.09
CA ASP A 95 8.27 -7.67 -13.17
C ASP A 95 7.34 -8.84 -13.40
N VAL A 96 6.96 -9.08 -14.66
CA VAL A 96 6.08 -10.17 -15.07
C VAL A 96 6.76 -10.99 -16.15
N GLU A 97 6.78 -12.30 -15.96
CA GLU A 97 7.20 -13.29 -16.95
C GLU A 97 6.00 -14.14 -17.37
N TYR A 98 5.80 -14.31 -18.69
CA TYR A 98 4.74 -15.14 -19.26
C TYR A 98 5.16 -15.68 -20.63
N ALA A 99 5.10 -16.99 -20.84
CA ALA A 99 5.44 -17.62 -22.13
C ALA A 99 6.82 -17.20 -22.71
N GLY A 100 7.81 -16.98 -21.83
CA GLY A 100 9.16 -16.52 -22.20
C GLY A 100 9.26 -15.02 -22.55
N LEU A 101 8.16 -14.29 -22.50
CA LEU A 101 8.13 -12.82 -22.58
C LEU A 101 8.33 -12.22 -21.18
N THR A 102 8.86 -11.01 -21.14
CA THR A 102 8.99 -10.23 -19.91
C THR A 102 8.42 -8.83 -20.11
N ALA A 103 7.77 -8.31 -19.08
CA ALA A 103 7.31 -6.93 -19.02
C ALA A 103 7.57 -6.36 -17.63
N THR A 104 7.91 -5.07 -17.58
CA THR A 104 8.23 -4.37 -16.34
C THR A 104 7.51 -3.03 -16.31
N THR A 105 6.96 -2.68 -15.16
CA THR A 105 6.49 -1.33 -14.87
C THR A 105 7.00 -0.89 -13.51
N SER A 106 6.91 0.41 -13.20
CA SER A 106 7.43 0.98 -11.95
C SER A 106 6.49 1.99 -11.34
N PHE A 107 6.58 2.13 -10.02
CA PHE A 107 5.91 3.17 -9.25
C PHE A 107 6.81 3.65 -8.11
N ASP A 108 6.57 4.87 -7.65
CA ASP A 108 7.25 5.43 -6.48
C ASP A 108 6.34 5.35 -5.25
N LEU A 109 6.91 4.92 -4.12
CA LEU A 109 6.30 5.05 -2.80
C LEU A 109 6.94 6.24 -2.10
N VAL A 110 6.14 7.27 -1.80
CA VAL A 110 6.61 8.53 -1.23
C VAL A 110 5.87 8.81 0.07
N ASP A 111 6.60 9.17 1.12
CA ASP A 111 5.98 9.69 2.34
C ASP A 111 5.66 11.18 2.18
N VAL A 112 4.36 11.49 2.10
CA VAL A 112 3.86 12.88 2.10
C VAL A 112 3.43 13.35 3.48
N GLY A 113 3.77 12.60 4.53
CA GLY A 113 3.40 12.90 5.91
C GLY A 113 1.94 12.56 6.24
N THR A 114 1.28 11.73 5.41
CA THR A 114 -0.08 11.26 5.72
C THR A 114 -0.04 10.40 6.97
N LEU A 115 -0.86 10.73 7.95
CA LEU A 115 -1.03 9.92 9.14
C LEU A 115 -1.84 8.66 8.78
N VAL A 116 -1.14 7.54 8.76
CA VAL A 116 -1.72 6.21 8.52
C VAL A 116 -1.32 5.32 9.67
N VAL A 117 -2.31 4.70 10.31
CA VAL A 117 -2.06 3.77 11.39
C VAL A 117 -1.77 2.39 10.80
N PRO A 118 -0.67 1.73 11.20
CA PRO A 118 -0.33 0.40 10.72
C PRO A 118 -1.46 -0.61 10.86
N ASN A 119 -1.57 -1.55 9.92
CA ASN A 119 -2.70 -2.49 9.90
C ASN A 119 -2.69 -3.43 11.10
N TRP A 120 -1.51 -3.83 11.58
CA TRP A 120 -1.38 -4.71 12.75
C TRP A 120 -1.91 -4.05 14.04
N ILE A 121 -1.87 -2.72 14.16
CA ILE A 121 -2.51 -1.97 15.26
C ILE A 121 -4.02 -2.10 15.17
N LYS A 122 -4.58 -2.03 13.95
CA LYS A 122 -6.02 -2.22 13.72
C LYS A 122 -6.46 -3.63 14.09
N GLU A 123 -5.62 -4.64 13.81
CA GLU A 123 -5.87 -6.03 14.23
C GLU A 123 -5.92 -6.14 15.77
N VAL A 124 -4.98 -5.53 16.49
CA VAL A 124 -5.00 -5.51 17.96
C VAL A 124 -6.19 -4.73 18.51
N ALA A 125 -6.51 -3.58 17.92
CA ALA A 125 -7.67 -2.79 18.29
C ALA A 125 -8.98 -3.59 18.12
N PHE A 126 -9.08 -4.42 17.08
CA PHE A 126 -10.21 -5.33 16.90
C PHE A 126 -10.30 -6.35 18.04
N LEU A 127 -9.18 -6.94 18.47
CA LEU A 127 -9.14 -7.84 19.62
C LEU A 127 -9.62 -7.13 20.90
N TRP A 128 -9.20 -5.88 21.11
CA TRP A 128 -9.63 -5.10 22.28
C TRP A 128 -11.13 -4.77 22.25
N VAL A 129 -11.63 -4.27 21.12
CA VAL A 129 -13.07 -3.97 20.93
C VAL A 129 -13.92 -5.23 21.12
N SER A 130 -13.40 -6.39 20.72
CA SER A 130 -14.07 -7.69 20.89
C SER A 130 -13.98 -8.24 22.31
N GLY A 131 -13.20 -7.61 23.20
CA GLY A 131 -13.00 -8.04 24.58
C GLY A 131 -12.01 -9.20 24.75
N GLU A 132 -11.27 -9.56 23.69
CA GLU A 132 -10.28 -10.65 23.69
C GLU A 132 -8.99 -10.25 24.43
N ILE A 133 -8.68 -8.96 24.46
CA ILE A 133 -7.55 -8.41 25.22
C ILE A 133 -7.98 -7.29 26.16
N SER A 134 -7.19 -7.07 27.21
CA SER A 134 -7.44 -6.01 28.18
C SER A 134 -7.17 -4.62 27.58
N GLY A 135 -7.77 -3.59 28.18
CA GLY A 135 -7.44 -2.20 27.82
C GLY A 135 -5.98 -1.84 28.07
N ALA A 136 -5.37 -2.40 29.13
CA ALA A 136 -3.95 -2.21 29.40
C ALA A 136 -3.08 -2.76 28.26
N ASN A 137 -3.35 -3.99 27.81
CA ASN A 137 -2.63 -4.60 26.68
C ASN A 137 -2.80 -3.79 25.39
N TYR A 138 -3.97 -3.16 25.19
CA TYR A 138 -4.18 -2.29 24.04
C TYR A 138 -3.38 -0.99 24.15
N VAL A 139 -3.32 -0.38 25.35
CA VAL A 139 -2.49 0.81 25.60
C VAL A 139 -1.00 0.50 25.36
N ASP A 140 -0.51 -0.66 25.79
CA ASP A 140 0.87 -1.09 25.53
C ASP A 140 1.15 -1.11 24.01
N VAL A 141 0.20 -1.61 23.21
CA VAL A 141 0.33 -1.62 21.76
C VAL A 141 0.23 -0.23 21.15
N LEU A 142 -0.63 0.64 21.67
CA LEU A 142 -0.67 2.06 21.26
C LEU A 142 0.67 2.77 21.52
N GLY A 143 1.51 2.24 22.42
CA GLY A 143 2.87 2.70 22.65
C GLY A 143 3.75 2.71 21.40
N SER A 144 3.58 1.73 20.50
CA SER A 144 4.30 1.73 19.22
C SER A 144 3.95 2.92 18.31
N LEU A 145 2.77 3.54 18.47
CA LEU A 145 2.45 4.78 17.76
C LEU A 145 3.25 5.96 18.31
N VAL A 146 3.77 5.87 19.54
CA VAL A 146 4.74 6.84 20.09
C VAL A 146 6.09 6.65 19.40
N ASP A 147 6.55 5.41 19.22
CA ASP A 147 7.80 5.10 18.50
C ASP A 147 7.78 5.61 17.06
N GLU A 148 6.62 5.50 16.41
CA GLU A 148 6.39 6.01 15.05
C GLU A 148 6.17 7.54 15.00
N GLY A 149 6.19 8.22 16.14
CA GLY A 149 5.98 9.67 16.25
C GLY A 149 4.55 10.13 15.95
N LEU A 150 3.58 9.21 15.97
CA LEU A 150 2.17 9.48 15.74
C LEU A 150 1.41 9.87 17.01
N LEU A 151 1.89 9.44 18.18
CA LEU A 151 1.40 9.84 19.50
C LEU A 151 2.53 10.42 20.37
N VAL A 152 2.15 11.22 21.36
CA VAL A 152 3.03 11.68 22.44
C VAL A 152 2.77 10.83 23.69
N PRO A 153 3.81 10.40 24.43
CA PRO A 153 3.63 9.55 25.61
C PRO A 153 2.81 10.27 26.69
N SER A 154 2.15 9.49 27.53
CA SER A 154 1.34 10.00 28.64
C SER A 154 2.05 9.83 29.99
N GLY A 155 1.73 10.70 30.95
CA GLY A 155 2.16 10.50 32.33
C GLY A 155 1.28 9.49 33.07
N GLY A 156 1.84 8.86 34.11
CA GLY A 156 1.15 7.86 34.92
C GLY A 156 1.78 6.48 34.78
N THR A 157 1.79 5.70 35.86
CA THR A 157 2.50 4.40 35.91
C THR A 157 1.64 3.21 35.50
N GLU A 158 0.34 3.41 35.28
CA GLU A 158 -0.59 2.32 34.96
C GLU A 158 -1.29 2.56 33.60
N PRO A 159 -1.10 1.65 32.64
CA PRO A 159 -1.83 1.64 31.37
C PRO A 159 -3.34 1.58 31.59
N SER A 160 -4.05 2.59 31.10
CA SER A 160 -5.51 2.68 31.27
C SER A 160 -6.17 3.35 30.08
N ILE A 161 -7.24 2.73 29.59
CA ILE A 161 -8.13 3.25 28.56
C ILE A 161 -9.59 2.98 28.95
N PRO A 162 -10.46 4.01 28.96
CA PRO A 162 -11.86 3.81 29.30
C PRO A 162 -12.59 2.90 28.33
N VAL A 163 -13.42 1.98 28.85
CA VAL A 163 -14.17 1.01 28.04
C VAL A 163 -15.10 1.65 27.00
N TRP A 164 -15.58 2.88 27.27
CA TRP A 164 -16.46 3.58 26.32
C TRP A 164 -15.75 3.96 25.00
N LEU A 165 -14.42 3.96 24.97
CA LEU A 165 -13.64 4.19 23.75
C LEU A 165 -13.71 3.02 22.76
N ALA A 166 -14.16 1.84 23.17
CA ALA A 166 -14.35 0.71 22.26
C ALA A 166 -15.31 1.04 21.11
N ALA A 167 -16.34 1.85 21.34
CA ALA A 167 -17.29 2.25 20.30
C ALA A 167 -16.66 3.18 19.24
N PRO A 168 -16.00 4.30 19.60
CA PRO A 168 -15.20 5.08 18.65
C PRO A 168 -14.13 4.27 17.92
N THR A 169 -13.44 3.36 18.60
CA THR A 169 -12.46 2.48 17.96
C THR A 169 -13.11 1.53 16.96
N ALA A 170 -14.29 0.98 17.25
CA ALA A 170 -15.04 0.18 16.28
C ALA A 170 -15.47 1.00 15.05
N TRP A 171 -15.82 2.28 15.22
CA TRP A 171 -16.12 3.18 14.10
C TRP A 171 -14.88 3.48 13.25
N TRP A 172 -13.72 3.66 13.88
CA TRP A 172 -12.45 3.77 13.19
C TRP A 172 -12.09 2.50 12.40
N LEU A 173 -12.21 1.32 13.01
CA LEU A 173 -12.01 0.04 12.33
C LEU A 173 -12.99 -0.17 11.16
N GLY A 174 -14.21 0.34 11.29
CA GLY A 174 -15.21 0.35 10.22
C GLY A 174 -15.04 1.43 9.16
N GLY A 175 -14.00 2.27 9.24
CA GLY A 175 -13.71 3.34 8.29
C GLY A 175 -14.64 4.57 8.41
N LEU A 176 -15.45 4.67 9.48
CA LEU A 176 -16.27 5.85 9.77
C LEU A 176 -15.47 6.99 10.40
N ILE A 177 -14.35 6.66 11.05
CA ILE A 177 -13.35 7.61 11.54
C ILE A 177 -12.06 7.33 10.78
N THR A 178 -11.39 8.38 10.31
CA THR A 178 -10.09 8.26 9.62
C THR A 178 -8.98 7.97 10.63
N ASP A 179 -7.86 7.40 10.16
CA ASP A 179 -6.66 7.20 10.99
C ASP A 179 -6.23 8.50 11.68
N GLU A 180 -6.19 9.61 10.93
CA GLU A 180 -5.86 10.93 11.46
C GLU A 180 -6.82 11.36 12.57
N ALA A 181 -8.14 11.27 12.35
CA ALA A 181 -9.13 11.66 13.34
C ALA A 181 -9.09 10.77 14.59
N TYR A 182 -8.81 9.48 14.41
CA TYR A 182 -8.67 8.53 15.52
C TYR A 182 -7.44 8.84 16.38
N VAL A 183 -6.28 9.06 15.75
CA VAL A 183 -5.04 9.40 16.47
C VAL A 183 -5.17 10.77 17.15
N MET A 184 -5.77 11.77 16.50
CA MET A 184 -6.04 13.07 17.13
C MET A 184 -6.97 12.95 18.34
N MET A 185 -8.01 12.11 18.27
CA MET A 185 -8.89 11.84 19.40
C MET A 185 -8.12 11.17 20.55
N LEU A 186 -7.29 10.15 20.26
CA LEU A 186 -6.45 9.51 21.26
C LEU A 186 -5.49 10.51 21.91
N GLN A 187 -4.80 11.33 21.11
CA GLN A 187 -3.88 12.35 21.61
C GLN A 187 -4.59 13.34 22.54
N TYR A 188 -5.77 13.81 22.17
CA TYR A 188 -6.56 14.69 23.03
C TYR A 188 -6.91 14.01 24.37
N LEU A 189 -7.21 12.71 24.37
CA LEU A 189 -7.56 11.97 25.59
C LEU A 189 -6.33 11.68 26.46
N VAL A 190 -5.18 11.46 25.84
CA VAL A 190 -3.86 11.41 26.51
C VAL A 190 -3.58 12.74 27.21
N ASP A 191 -3.73 13.88 26.51
CA ASP A 191 -3.49 15.22 27.06
C ASP A 191 -4.41 15.55 28.25
N ARG A 192 -5.60 14.94 28.29
CA ARG A 192 -6.57 15.09 29.37
C ARG A 192 -6.37 14.10 30.53
N GLY A 193 -5.40 13.20 30.43
CA GLY A 193 -5.17 12.14 31.41
C GLY A 193 -6.32 11.12 31.48
N VAL A 194 -7.08 10.99 30.39
CA VAL A 194 -8.17 10.01 30.26
C VAL A 194 -7.61 8.67 29.79
N VAL A 195 -6.62 8.70 28.89
CA VAL A 195 -5.76 7.56 28.55
C VAL A 195 -4.41 7.79 29.22
N THR A 196 -3.89 6.80 29.95
CA THR A 196 -2.65 6.90 30.74
C THR A 196 -1.76 5.68 30.56
N GLY A 197 -0.49 5.77 30.96
CA GLY A 197 0.49 4.66 30.87
C GLY A 197 0.88 4.31 29.43
N LEU A 198 0.87 5.31 28.55
CA LEU A 198 1.31 5.21 27.17
C LEU A 198 2.82 5.49 27.13
N GLU A 199 3.61 4.44 26.91
CA GLU A 199 5.07 4.46 26.80
C GLU A 199 5.50 4.12 25.36
N GLY A 200 6.66 4.60 24.91
CA GLY A 200 7.32 4.18 23.66
C GLY A 200 8.66 3.55 23.98
#